data_AF-A0A2Y9A749-F1
#
_entry.id   AF-A0A2Y9A749-F1
#
_cell.length_a   1.000
_cell.length_b   1.000
_cell.length_c   1.000
_cell.angle_alpha   90.00
_cell.angle_beta   90.00
_cell.angle_gamma   90.00
#
_symmetry.space_group_name_H-M   'P 1'
#
loop_
_entity.id
_entity.type
_entity.pdbx_description
1 polymer ?
#
loop_
_entity_poly.entity_id
_entity_poly.type
_entity_poly.pdbx_seq_one_letter_code
_entity_poly.pdbx_strand_id
1 'polypeptide(L)' 'MSKFYKIWLVFDPRRVFVAQGVFLFLLAAMIHLVLLSYDGYNWFELSQAARLAGE' A
#
# COMPACT_ATOMS: atom_id res chain seq x y z
N MET A 1 14.07 -20.50 28.09
CA MET A 1 12.72 -19.93 27.88
C MET A 1 12.85 -18.46 27.54
N SER A 2 12.89 -18.13 26.25
CA SER A 2 13.03 -16.76 25.76
C SER A 2 11.85 -15.90 26.24
N LYS A 3 12.16 -14.82 26.96
CA LYS A 3 11.18 -13.89 27.56
C LYS A 3 10.59 -12.98 26.48
N PHE A 4 9.90 -13.55 25.49
CA PHE A 4 9.27 -12.81 24.38
C PHE A 4 8.22 -11.80 24.86
N TYR A 5 7.66 -11.96 26.05
CA TYR A 5 6.67 -11.03 26.63
C TYR A 5 7.25 -9.64 26.96
N LYS A 6 8.58 -9.50 27.08
CA LYS A 6 9.22 -8.19 27.33
C LYS A 6 9.15 -7.25 26.11
N ILE A 7 8.92 -7.76 24.91
CA ILE A 7 8.78 -6.92 23.72
C ILE A 7 7.61 -5.93 23.89
N TRP A 8 6.54 -6.35 24.59
CA TRP A 8 5.36 -5.54 24.88
C TRP A 8 5.55 -4.52 26.02
N LEU A 9 6.66 -4.59 26.76
CA LEU A 9 7.01 -3.59 27.78
C LEU A 9 7.75 -2.37 27.18
N VAL A 10 8.33 -2.53 25.99
CA VAL A 10 9.06 -1.48 25.27
C VAL A 10 8.25 -0.95 24.08
N PHE A 11 7.49 -1.84 23.43
CA PHE A 11 6.64 -1.49 22.31
C PHE A 11 5.18 -1.47 22.74
N ASP A 12 4.58 -0.27 22.80
CA ASP A 12 3.14 -0.10 23.00
C ASP A 12 2.38 -0.85 21.89
N PRO A 13 1.55 -1.86 22.23
CA PRO A 13 0.90 -2.74 21.27
C PRO A 13 0.17 -1.97 20.16
N ARG A 14 -0.51 -0.90 20.57
CA ARG A 14 -1.29 -0.03 19.68
C ARG A 14 -0.39 0.66 18.64
N ARG A 15 0.77 1.16 19.04
CA ARG A 15 1.69 1.84 18.11
C ARG A 15 2.31 0.88 17.12
N VAL A 16 2.62 -0.35 17.51
CA VAL A 16 3.17 -1.35 16.58
C VAL A 16 2.13 -1.74 15.53
N PHE A 17 0.87 -1.97 15.91
CA PHE A 17 -0.18 -2.26 14.93
C PHE A 17 -0.46 -1.09 13.98
N VAL A 18 -0.47 0.14 14.49
CA VAL A 18 -0.62 1.35 13.65
C VAL A 18 0.59 1.53 12.74
N ALA A 19 1.81 1.41 13.25
CA ALA A 19 3.03 1.54 12.45
C ALA A 19 3.10 0.47 11.36
N GLN A 20 2.78 -0.79 11.68
CA GLN A 20 2.71 -1.88 10.72
C GLN A 20 1.65 -1.59 9.64
N GLY A 21 0.44 -1.17 10.04
CA GLY A 21 -0.64 -0.84 9.11
C GLY A 21 -0.30 0.32 8.17
N VAL A 22 0.26 1.41 8.72
CA VAL A 22 0.69 2.58 7.94
C VAL A 22 1.84 2.22 7.00
N PHE A 23 2.80 1.40 7.46
CA PHE A 23 3.92 0.94 6.64
C PHE A 23 3.45 0.12 5.45
N LEU A 24 2.59 -0.87 5.69
CA LEU A 24 2.00 -1.71 4.63
C LEU A 24 1.16 -0.88 3.66
N PHE A 25 0.37 0.07 4.16
CA PHE A 25 -0.46 0.94 3.33
C PHE A 25 0.38 1.86 2.43
N LEU A 26 1.41 2.50 2.98
CA LEU A 26 2.34 3.33 2.20
C LEU A 26 3.03 2.52 1.11
N LEU A 27 3.49 1.31 1.44
CA LEU A 27 4.15 0.42 0.49
C LEU A 27 3.19 0.00 -0.62
N ALA A 28 1.94 -0.34 -0.29
CA ALA A 28 0.91 -0.64 -1.28
C ALA A 28 0.64 0.58 -2.18
N ALA A 29 0.40 1.76 -1.61
CA ALA A 29 0.12 2.98 -2.37
C ALA A 29 1.28 3.32 -3.32
N MET A 30 2.53 3.19 -2.88
CA MET A 30 3.71 3.41 -3.72
C MET A 30 3.72 2.50 -4.95
N ILE A 31 3.45 1.20 -4.78
CA ILE A 31 3.40 0.25 -5.90
C ILE A 31 2.29 0.63 -6.89
N HIS A 32 1.10 1.00 -6.40
CA HIS A 32 -0.02 1.35 -7.27
C HIS A 32 0.25 2.64 -8.06
N LEU A 33 0.83 3.66 -7.41
CA LEU A 33 1.17 4.92 -8.06
C LEU A 33 2.26 4.74 -9.11
N VAL A 34 3.23 3.86 -8.87
CA VAL A 34 4.26 3.50 -9.88
C VAL A 34 3.64 2.74 -11.06
N LEU A 35 2.73 1.79 -10.80
CA LEU A 35 2.00 1.10 -11.89
C LEU A 35 1.16 2.06 -12.72
N LEU A 36 0.44 2.97 -12.06
CA LEU A 36 -0.32 4.05 -12.71
C LEU A 36 0.57 5.16 -13.31
N SER A 37 1.89 5.09 -13.17
CA SER A 37 2.79 5.98 -13.90
C SER A 37 3.30 5.32 -15.18
N TYR A 38 3.03 4.02 -15.39
CA TYR A 38 3.52 3.26 -16.54
C TYR A 38 2.44 3.17 -17.62
N ASP A 39 2.76 3.70 -18.80
CA ASP A 39 1.89 3.82 -19.98
C ASP A 39 1.14 2.52 -20.34
N GLY A 40 1.77 1.35 -20.13
CA GLY A 40 1.16 0.04 -20.41
C GLY A 40 0.28 -0.55 -19.31
N TYR A 41 0.38 -0.08 -18.05
CA TYR A 41 -0.39 -0.59 -16.91
C TYR A 41 -1.41 0.42 -16.37
N ASN A 42 -1.49 1.58 -17.02
CA ASN A 42 -2.43 2.64 -16.70
C ASN A 42 -3.86 2.27 -17.09
N TRP A 43 -4.52 1.48 -16.25
CA TRP A 43 -5.92 1.10 -16.48
C TRP A 43 -6.86 2.32 -16.55
N PHE A 44 -6.49 3.44 -15.92
CA PHE A 44 -7.25 4.70 -16.00
C PHE A 44 -7.24 5.29 -17.41
N GLU A 45 -6.07 5.31 -18.05
CA GLU A 45 -5.89 5.78 -19.41
C GLU A 45 -6.55 4.82 -20.41
N LEU A 46 -6.38 3.51 -20.21
CA LEU A 46 -7.03 2.48 -21.03
C LEU A 46 -8.56 2.62 -21.01
N SER A 47 -9.15 2.93 -19.85
CA SER A 47 -10.59 3.17 -19.73
C SER A 47 -11.06 4.45 -20.43
N GLN A 48 -10.22 5.51 -20.45
CA GLN A 48 -10.53 6.75 -21.17
C GLN A 48 -10.44 6.55 -22.68
N ALA A 49 -9.40 5.87 -23.17
CA ALA A 49 -9.24 5.55 -24.58
C ALA A 49 -10.40 4.68 -25.10
N ALA A 50 -10.82 3.68 -24.33
CA ALA A 50 -11.98 2.86 -24.66
C ALA A 50 -13.30 3.66 -24.71
N ARG A 51 -13.46 4.65 -23.83
CA ARG A 51 -14.64 5.54 -23.84
C ARG A 51 -14.66 6.43 -25.08
N LEU A 52 -13.52 7.03 -25.44
CA LEU A 52 -13.40 7.93 -26.59
C LEU A 52 -13.55 7.20 -27.94
N ALA A 53 -13.21 5.92 -28.01
CA ALA A 53 -13.41 5.11 -29.22
C ALA A 53 -14.86 4.65 -29.43
N GLY A 54 -15.73 4.83 -28.43
CA GLY A 54 -17.16 4.48 -28.50
C GLY A 54 -18.09 5.66 -28.82
N GLU A 55 -17.56 6.88 -28.93
CA GLU A 55 -18.22 8.08 -29.48
C GLU A 55 -17.75 8.30 -30.93
#